data_AF-A0A2E5JDQ0-F1
#
_entry.id   AF-A0A2E5JDQ0-F1
#
_cell.length_a   1.000
_cell.length_b   1.000
_cell.length_c   1.000
_cell.angle_alpha   90.00
_cell.angle_beta   90.00
_cell.angle_gamma   90.00
#
_symmetry.space_group_name_H-M   'P 1'
#
loop_
_entity.id
_entity.type
_entity.pdbx_description
1 polymer ?
#
loop_
_entity_poly.entity_id
_entity_poly.type
_entity_poly.pdbx_seq_one_letter_code
_entity_poly.pdbx_strand_id
1 'polypeptide(L)'
;MFKYCLWYKIHPNHIVNHTIRNYCKTLSTPLFTGHITIKTGLSLSQAEDLFETYKYHKKPTFVSYGQYIVEKTIIDNHYFFSIEQPFSIDGVRIRGIHASLAYRINVPFLATEIKHKPLNDVIITPDDITICIANCSSEVINEWTIYREHKY
;
A
#
# COMPACT_ATOMS: atom_id res chain seq x y z
N MET A 1 -1.12 5.82 14.63
CA MET A 1 -1.32 4.71 13.67
C MET A 1 -2.49 5.02 12.74
N PHE A 2 -2.59 4.35 11.58
CA PHE A 2 -3.47 4.77 10.47
C PHE A 2 -4.98 4.48 10.65
N LYS A 3 -5.40 3.85 11.75
CA LYS A 3 -6.81 3.47 12.02
C LYS A 3 -7.36 2.59 10.90
N TYR A 4 -8.60 2.81 10.44
CA TYR A 4 -9.14 2.11 9.28
C TYR A 4 -8.70 2.78 7.99
N CYS A 5 -8.34 1.95 7.00
CA CYS A 5 -7.95 2.38 5.67
C CYS A 5 -8.81 1.70 4.61
N LEU A 6 -9.10 2.41 3.53
CA LEU A 6 -9.70 1.85 2.33
C LEU A 6 -8.61 1.60 1.31
N TRP A 7 -8.50 0.37 0.84
CA TRP A 7 -7.44 -0.09 -0.06
C TRP A 7 -8.00 -0.73 -1.32
N TYR A 8 -7.24 -0.62 -2.40
CA TYR A 8 -7.18 -1.65 -3.42
C TYR A 8 -6.13 -2.67 -3.00
N LYS A 9 -6.56 -3.79 -2.43
CA LYS A 9 -5.70 -4.91 -2.08
C LYS A 9 -5.29 -5.65 -3.34
N ILE A 10 -3.99 -5.84 -3.51
CA ILE A 10 -3.40 -6.50 -4.68
C ILE A 10 -3.41 -8.01 -4.44
N HIS A 11 -3.79 -8.77 -5.47
CA HIS A 11 -3.88 -10.22 -5.43
C HIS A 11 -2.54 -10.84 -4.96
N PRO A 12 -2.54 -11.85 -4.06
CA PRO A 12 -1.33 -12.36 -3.43
C PRO A 12 -0.25 -12.86 -4.41
N ASN A 13 -0.67 -13.35 -5.58
CA ASN A 13 0.22 -13.88 -6.60
C ASN A 13 0.79 -12.80 -7.55
N HIS A 14 0.37 -11.54 -7.43
CA HIS A 14 0.87 -10.47 -8.28
C HIS A 14 2.38 -10.18 -8.01
N ILE A 15 3.11 -9.72 -9.02
CA ILE A 15 4.56 -9.45 -8.94
C ILE A 15 4.91 -8.40 -7.86
N VAL A 16 3.99 -7.48 -7.57
CA VAL A 16 4.14 -6.49 -6.50
C VAL A 16 4.29 -7.17 -5.13
N ASN A 17 3.49 -8.19 -4.83
CA ASN A 17 3.58 -8.94 -3.57
C ASN A 17 4.88 -9.76 -3.47
N HIS A 18 5.40 -10.26 -4.60
CA HIS A 18 6.73 -10.89 -4.63
C HIS A 18 7.83 -9.88 -4.31
N THR A 19 7.71 -8.67 -4.84
CA THR A 19 8.67 -7.59 -4.60
C THR A 19 8.64 -7.12 -3.16
N ILE A 20 7.46 -6.91 -2.58
CA ILE A 20 7.29 -6.59 -1.15
C ILE A 20 8.00 -7.64 -0.28
N ARG A 21 7.77 -8.93 -0.54
CA ARG A 21 8.45 -10.01 0.20
C ARG A 21 9.98 -9.93 0.12
N ASN A 22 10.53 -9.61 -1.05
CA ASN A 22 11.98 -9.46 -1.23
C ASN A 22 12.54 -8.24 -0.49
N TYR A 23 11.85 -7.11 -0.56
CA TYR A 23 12.20 -5.91 0.20
C TYR A 23 12.15 -6.18 1.71
N CYS A 24 11.06 -6.74 2.21
CA CYS A 24 10.90 -7.06 3.64
C CYS A 24 11.96 -8.02 4.14
N LYS A 25 12.29 -9.06 3.36
CA LYS A 25 13.37 -10.01 3.70
C LYS A 25 14.73 -9.32 3.78
N THR A 26 15.08 -8.53 2.76
CA THR A 26 16.42 -7.93 2.65
C THR A 26 16.63 -6.79 3.65
N LEU A 27 15.59 -6.02 3.93
CA LEU A 27 15.64 -4.89 4.85
C LEU A 27 15.26 -5.27 6.29
N SER A 28 14.93 -6.55 6.51
CA SER A 28 14.43 -7.11 7.77
C SER A 28 13.26 -6.30 8.35
N THR A 29 12.28 -5.98 7.50
CA THR A 29 11.06 -5.26 7.89
C THR A 29 9.84 -6.18 7.96
N PRO A 30 8.78 -5.79 8.69
CA PRO A 30 7.51 -6.53 8.73
C PRO A 30 6.93 -6.80 7.34
N LEU A 31 6.30 -7.97 7.16
CA LEU A 31 5.61 -8.33 5.92
C LEU A 31 4.16 -7.85 6.00
N PHE A 32 3.65 -7.32 4.89
CA PHE A 32 2.29 -6.85 4.78
C PHE A 32 1.70 -7.23 3.43
N THR A 33 0.37 -7.10 3.32
CA THR A 33 -0.33 -7.36 2.06
C THR A 33 -0.13 -6.18 1.12
N GLY A 34 0.29 -6.42 -0.12
CA GLY A 34 0.42 -5.37 -1.13
C GLY A 34 -0.92 -4.71 -1.40
N HIS A 35 -0.91 -3.38 -1.41
CA HIS A 35 -2.11 -2.57 -1.58
C HIS A 35 -1.75 -1.20 -2.19
N ILE A 36 -2.76 -0.56 -2.78
CA ILE A 36 -2.76 0.87 -3.10
C ILE A 36 -3.81 1.53 -2.22
N THR A 37 -3.39 2.54 -1.46
CA THR A 37 -4.25 3.23 -0.51
C THR A 37 -5.17 4.22 -1.21
N ILE A 38 -6.48 4.10 -1.00
CA ILE A 38 -7.47 5.09 -1.45
C ILE A 38 -7.62 6.19 -0.39
N LYS A 39 -7.75 5.78 0.89
CA LYS A 39 -7.92 6.69 2.02
C LYS A 39 -7.45 6.04 3.32
N THR A 40 -6.91 6.84 4.24
CA THR A 40 -6.44 6.40 5.58
C THR A 40 -7.05 7.26 6.68
N GLY A 41 -6.85 6.86 7.95
CA GLY A 41 -7.20 7.65 9.12
C GLY A 41 -8.69 7.68 9.43
N LEU A 42 -9.45 6.72 8.93
CA LEU A 42 -10.91 6.69 9.02
C LEU A 42 -11.38 6.09 10.35
N SER A 43 -12.52 6.56 10.84
CA SER A 43 -13.33 5.76 11.76
C SER A 43 -13.92 4.55 11.02
N LEU A 44 -14.39 3.54 11.76
CA LEU A 44 -14.98 2.36 11.12
C LEU A 44 -16.20 2.73 10.27
N SER A 45 -17.12 3.53 10.79
CA SER A 45 -18.31 3.99 10.06
C SER A 45 -17.93 4.77 8.79
N GLN A 46 -16.94 5.66 8.83
CA GLN A 46 -16.46 6.35 7.62
C GLN A 46 -15.87 5.39 6.59
N ALA A 47 -15.15 4.37 7.04
CA ALA A 47 -14.59 3.35 6.15
C ALA A 47 -15.69 2.49 5.51
N GLU A 48 -16.74 2.15 6.25
CA GLU A 48 -17.91 1.43 5.73
C GLU A 48 -18.68 2.25 4.70
N ASP A 49 -18.97 3.52 4.98
CA ASP A 49 -19.67 4.41 4.03
C ASP A 49 -18.91 4.55 2.70
N LEU A 50 -17.59 4.76 2.78
CA LEU A 50 -16.74 4.83 1.59
C LEU A 50 -16.64 3.48 0.88
N PHE A 51 -16.53 2.37 1.62
CA PHE A 51 -16.51 1.04 1.03
C PHE A 51 -17.79 0.75 0.25
N GLU A 52 -18.95 1.09 0.80
CA GLU A 52 -20.24 0.87 0.15
C GLU A 52 -20.37 1.69 -1.14
N THR A 53 -19.79 2.90 -1.15
CA THR A 53 -19.73 3.75 -2.34
C THR A 53 -18.80 3.15 -3.41
N TYR A 54 -17.58 2.76 -3.03
CA TYR A 54 -16.54 2.39 -3.98
C TYR A 54 -16.64 0.94 -4.49
N LYS A 55 -17.31 0.02 -3.79
CA LYS A 55 -17.34 -1.40 -4.18
C LYS A 55 -17.96 -1.67 -5.56
N TYR A 56 -18.81 -0.77 -6.04
CA TYR A 56 -19.43 -0.87 -7.37
C TYR A 56 -18.81 0.07 -8.40
N HIS A 57 -17.82 0.88 -8.00
CA HIS A 57 -17.10 1.72 -8.94
C HIS A 57 -16.23 0.87 -9.87
N LYS A 58 -16.03 1.38 -11.08
CA LYS A 58 -15.05 0.80 -12.00
C LYS A 58 -13.67 0.82 -11.34
N LYS A 59 -13.07 -0.34 -11.18
CA LYS A 59 -11.70 -0.49 -10.70
C LYS A 59 -10.74 0.08 -11.75
N PRO A 60 -9.72 0.86 -11.34
CA PRO A 60 -8.76 1.44 -12.26
C PRO A 60 -7.69 0.42 -12.70
N THR A 61 -6.94 0.78 -13.74
CA THR A 61 -5.66 0.16 -14.05
C THR A 61 -4.52 1.01 -13.51
N PHE A 62 -3.55 0.40 -12.85
CA PHE A 62 -2.34 1.07 -12.39
C PHE A 62 -1.12 0.66 -13.20
N VAL A 63 -0.24 1.62 -13.52
CA VAL A 63 1.02 1.36 -14.21
C VAL A 63 2.17 1.99 -13.44
N SER A 64 3.18 1.20 -13.08
CA SER A 64 4.33 1.71 -12.33
C SER A 64 5.13 2.70 -13.16
N TYR A 65 5.70 3.72 -12.51
CA TYR A 65 6.59 4.65 -13.19
C TYR A 65 7.63 5.23 -12.23
N GLY A 66 8.71 5.74 -12.81
CA GLY A 66 9.74 6.46 -12.08
C GLY A 66 10.57 5.58 -11.15
N GLN A 67 11.33 6.24 -10.28
CA GLN A 67 12.13 5.59 -9.25
C GLN A 67 11.28 5.34 -8.00
N TYR A 68 11.76 4.47 -7.11
CA TYR A 68 11.18 4.38 -5.77
C TYR A 68 11.35 5.70 -5.03
N ILE A 69 10.43 5.98 -4.11
CA ILE A 69 10.45 7.13 -3.22
C ILE A 69 10.66 6.62 -1.80
N VAL A 70 11.48 7.33 -1.02
CA VAL A 70 11.56 7.11 0.43
C VAL A 70 10.79 8.23 1.10
N GLU A 71 9.64 7.90 1.70
CA GLU A 71 8.75 8.87 2.32
C GLU A 71 8.86 8.79 3.85
N LYS A 72 8.62 9.92 4.49
CA LYS A 72 8.59 10.07 5.95
C LYS A 72 7.30 10.78 6.34
N THR A 73 6.47 10.11 7.14
CA THR A 73 5.24 10.67 7.69
C THR A 73 5.29 10.63 9.22
N ILE A 74 4.68 11.60 9.89
CA ILE A 74 4.52 11.59 11.36
C ILE A 74 3.10 11.13 11.68
N ILE A 75 2.95 10.10 12.50
CA ILE A 75 1.66 9.52 12.86
C ILE A 75 1.66 9.20 14.36
N ASP A 76 0.77 9.83 15.11
CA ASP A 76 0.68 9.69 16.59
C ASP A 76 2.07 9.75 17.26
N ASN A 77 2.83 10.81 16.94
CA ASN A 77 4.20 11.07 17.42
C ASN A 77 5.28 10.07 17.00
N HIS A 78 4.97 9.10 16.13
CA HIS A 78 5.93 8.17 15.58
C HIS A 78 6.35 8.59 14.16
N TYR A 79 7.62 8.38 13.81
CA TYR A 79 8.08 8.54 12.44
C TYR A 79 7.83 7.26 11.66
N PHE A 80 6.95 7.31 10.68
CA PHE A 80 6.69 6.23 9.76
C PHE A 80 7.48 6.45 8.48
N PHE A 81 8.37 5.51 8.15
CA PHE A 81 9.17 5.52 6.94
C PHE A 81 8.67 4.44 5.98
N SER A 82 8.57 4.78 4.71
CA SER A 82 8.17 3.85 3.65
C SER A 82 9.12 3.94 2.46
N ILE A 83 9.33 2.80 1.81
CA ILE A 83 9.83 2.77 0.42
C ILE A 83 8.61 2.55 -0.45
N GLU A 84 8.41 3.38 -1.46
CA GLU A 84 7.19 3.44 -2.25
C GLU A 84 7.49 3.36 -3.74
N GLN A 85 6.69 2.58 -4.47
CA GLN A 85 6.67 2.59 -5.93
C GLN A 85 5.51 3.46 -6.41
N PRO A 86 5.76 4.55 -7.16
CA PRO A 86 4.71 5.35 -7.79
C PRO A 86 3.97 4.59 -8.89
N PHE A 87 2.67 4.87 -9.02
CA PHE A 87 1.79 4.33 -10.06
C PHE A 87 0.91 5.43 -10.68
N SER A 88 0.72 5.39 -12.00
CA SER A 88 -0.31 6.18 -12.67
C SER A 88 -1.64 5.46 -12.59
N ILE A 89 -2.75 6.19 -12.61
CA ILE A 89 -4.11 5.66 -12.64
C ILE A 89 -4.73 5.94 -14.01
N ASP A 90 -5.11 4.88 -14.73
CA ASP A 90 -5.72 4.97 -16.07
C ASP A 90 -4.93 5.90 -17.03
N GLY A 91 -3.60 5.81 -17.00
CA GLY A 91 -2.69 6.61 -17.82
C GLY A 91 -2.38 8.01 -17.29
N VAL A 92 -3.02 8.45 -16.20
CA VAL A 92 -2.82 9.76 -15.58
C VAL A 92 -1.89 9.65 -14.38
N ARG A 93 -0.83 10.46 -14.35
CA ARG A 93 0.09 10.53 -13.21
C ARG A 93 -0.46 11.48 -12.15
N ILE A 94 -0.89 10.92 -11.03
CA ILE A 94 -1.38 11.68 -9.87
C ILE A 94 -0.38 11.50 -8.73
N ARG A 95 0.04 12.61 -8.12
CA ARG A 95 0.95 12.58 -6.97
C ARG A 95 0.27 11.86 -5.80
N GLY A 96 1.02 10.97 -5.13
CA GLY A 96 0.55 10.24 -3.95
C GLY A 96 -0.08 8.89 -4.24
N ILE A 97 -0.22 8.50 -5.51
CA ILE A 97 -0.64 7.14 -5.88
C ILE A 97 0.60 6.24 -5.93
N HIS A 98 0.67 5.28 -5.00
CA HIS A 98 1.79 4.37 -4.87
C HIS A 98 1.38 3.05 -4.24
N ALA A 99 2.23 2.03 -4.40
CA ALA A 99 2.25 0.86 -3.52
C ALA A 99 3.52 0.90 -2.68
N SER A 100 3.40 0.71 -1.37
CA SER A 100 4.58 0.63 -0.51
C SER A 100 5.24 -0.75 -0.64
N LEU A 101 6.57 -0.76 -0.59
CA LEU A 101 7.43 -1.93 -0.74
C LEU A 101 8.04 -2.38 0.59
N ALA A 102 8.27 -1.45 1.52
CA ALA A 102 8.76 -1.71 2.87
C ALA A 102 8.35 -0.59 3.82
N TYR A 103 8.30 -0.91 5.12
CA TYR A 103 7.96 0.03 6.18
C TYR A 103 8.93 -0.09 7.37
N ARG A 104 9.23 1.03 8.04
CA ARG A 104 9.92 1.08 9.33
C ARG A 104 9.29 2.16 10.21
N ILE A 105 9.30 1.92 11.52
CA ILE A 105 8.86 2.90 12.53
C ILE A 105 10.09 3.39 13.27
N ASN A 106 10.20 4.71 13.42
CA ASN A 106 11.28 5.44 14.13
C ASN A 106 12.70 5.22 13.61
N VAL A 107 12.89 4.38 12.58
CA VAL A 107 14.20 4.09 11.98
C VAL A 107 14.13 4.37 10.47
N PRO A 108 14.92 5.33 9.95
CA PRO A 108 14.94 5.62 8.53
C PRO A 108 15.57 4.48 7.71
N PHE A 109 15.32 4.47 6.41
CA PHE A 109 16.08 3.68 5.45
C PHE A 109 17.34 4.43 5.02
N LEU A 110 18.48 3.76 5.03
CA LEU A 110 19.73 4.28 4.48
C LEU A 110 19.76 4.02 2.97
N ALA A 111 20.27 4.97 2.20
CA ALA A 111 20.40 4.81 0.75
C ALA A 111 21.23 3.56 0.36
N THR A 112 22.20 3.17 1.19
CA THR A 112 23.06 1.99 0.99
C THR A 112 22.34 0.65 1.22
N GLU A 113 21.20 0.65 1.93
CA GLU A 113 20.37 -0.54 2.16
C GLU A 113 19.46 -0.81 0.94
N ILE A 114 19.07 0.23 0.20
CA ILE A 114 18.11 0.12 -0.90
C ILE A 114 18.83 -0.30 -2.18
N LYS A 115 19.08 -1.61 -2.30
CA LYS A 115 19.79 -2.21 -3.45
C LYS A 115 18.88 -2.72 -4.57
N HIS A 116 17.57 -2.70 -4.34
CA HIS A 116 16.59 -3.22 -5.28
C HIS A 116 16.28 -2.21 -6.37
N LYS A 117 16.02 -2.73 -7.57
CA LYS A 117 15.53 -1.90 -8.67
C LYS A 117 14.06 -1.52 -8.42
N PRO A 118 13.62 -0.33 -8.87
CA PRO A 118 12.20 -0.02 -8.96
C PRO A 118 11.44 -1.04 -9.80
N LEU A 119 10.13 -1.11 -9.59
CA LEU A 119 9.23 -1.83 -10.49
C LEU A 119 9.08 -1.02 -11.77
N ASN A 120 9.60 -1.55 -12.87
CA ASN A 120 9.43 -0.97 -14.20
C ASN A 120 8.37 -1.74 -14.97
N ASP A 121 7.50 -1.01 -15.66
CA ASP A 121 6.49 -1.56 -16.57
C ASP A 121 5.54 -2.58 -15.92
N VAL A 122 5.32 -2.47 -14.60
CA VAL A 122 4.38 -3.33 -13.89
C VAL A 122 2.99 -2.73 -13.99
N ILE A 123 2.06 -3.53 -14.51
CA ILE A 123 0.66 -3.18 -14.66
C ILE A 123 -0.14 -3.96 -13.62
N ILE A 124 -1.00 -3.27 -12.86
CA ILE A 124 -2.00 -3.86 -11.98
C ILE A 124 -3.36 -3.61 -12.64
N THR A 125 -4.00 -4.67 -13.10
CA THR A 125 -5.30 -4.59 -13.77
C THR A 125 -6.46 -4.62 -12.77
N PRO A 126 -7.70 -4.31 -13.20
CA PRO A 126 -8.90 -4.48 -12.37
C PRO A 126 -9.08 -5.86 -11.73
N ASP A 127 -8.59 -6.93 -12.38
CA ASP A 127 -8.69 -8.31 -11.89
C ASP A 127 -7.61 -8.63 -10.85
N ASP A 128 -6.54 -7.84 -10.81
CA ASP A 128 -5.46 -7.98 -9.84
C ASP A 128 -5.78 -7.33 -8.49
N ILE A 129 -6.91 -6.63 -8.36
CA ILE A 129 -7.26 -5.89 -7.14
C ILE A 129 -8.67 -6.15 -6.63
N THR A 130 -8.78 -6.08 -5.32
CA THR A 130 -10.06 -6.14 -4.60
C THR A 130 -10.16 -4.97 -3.65
N ILE A 131 -11.33 -4.33 -3.57
CA ILE A 131 -11.54 -3.30 -2.58
C ILE A 131 -11.70 -3.91 -1.20
N CYS A 132 -11.03 -3.34 -0.20
CA CYS A 132 -11.16 -3.79 1.18
C CYS A 132 -11.02 -2.65 2.18
N ILE A 133 -11.59 -2.89 3.36
CA ILE A 133 -11.30 -2.13 4.58
C ILE A 133 -10.20 -2.88 5.33
N ALA A 134 -9.11 -2.20 5.63
CA ALA A 134 -8.03 -2.71 6.47
C ALA A 134 -8.00 -2.00 7.82
N ASN A 135 -7.87 -2.77 8.89
CA ASN A 135 -7.59 -2.24 10.21
C ASN A 135 -6.07 -2.12 10.38
N CYS A 136 -5.59 -0.88 10.35
CA CYS A 136 -4.19 -0.48 10.49
C CYS A 136 -4.00 0.33 11.78
N SER A 137 -4.69 -0.06 12.85
CA SER A 137 -4.64 0.63 14.15
C SER A 137 -3.46 0.20 15.02
N SER A 138 -2.91 -1.00 14.80
CA SER A 138 -1.75 -1.49 15.56
C SER A 138 -0.45 -0.86 15.08
N GLU A 139 0.45 -0.52 16.02
CA GLU A 139 1.81 -0.11 15.71
C GLU A 139 2.66 -1.25 15.13
N VAL A 140 2.26 -2.50 15.40
CA VAL A 140 2.89 -3.68 14.82
C VAL A 140 2.23 -3.97 13.48
N ILE A 141 2.96 -3.70 12.39
CA ILE A 141 2.44 -3.83 11.01
C ILE A 141 1.91 -5.24 10.70
N ASN A 142 2.54 -6.28 11.26
CA ASN A 142 2.10 -7.68 11.07
C ASN A 142 0.73 -7.97 11.72
N GLU A 143 0.23 -7.10 12.61
CA GLU A 143 -1.10 -7.21 13.22
C GLU A 143 -2.19 -6.51 12.41
N TRP A 144 -1.83 -5.87 11.29
CA TRP A 144 -2.82 -5.27 10.40
C TRP A 144 -3.66 -6.37 9.74
N THR A 145 -4.98 -6.17 9.74
CA THR A 145 -5.93 -7.19 9.28
C THR A 145 -6.90 -6.62 8.27
N ILE A 146 -7.37 -7.48 7.35
CA ILE A 146 -8.47 -7.13 6.46
C ILE A 146 -9.77 -7.30 7.23
N TYR A 147 -10.43 -6.18 7.54
CA TYR A 147 -11.70 -6.16 8.26
C TYR A 147 -12.84 -6.64 7.37
N ARG A 148 -12.90 -6.13 6.13
CA ARG A 148 -13.93 -6.45 5.14
C ARG A 148 -13.36 -6.38 3.74
N GLU A 149 -13.78 -7.28 2.86
CA GLU A 149 -13.29 -7.37 1.48
C GLU A 149 -14.46 -7.65 0.53
N HIS A 150 -14.52 -6.95 -0.59
CA HIS A 150 -15.56 -7.19 -1.60
C HIS A 150 -15.16 -8.38 -2.48
N LYS A 151 -15.55 -9.58 -2.07
CA LYS A 151 -15.44 -10.77 -2.92
C LYS A 151 -16.55 -10.70 -3.97
N TYR A 152 -16.19 -10.74 -5.24
CA TYR A 152 -17.12 -10.94 -6.34
C TYR A 152 -17.49 -12.43 -6.42
#